data_AF-X1NYI8-F1
#
_entry.id   AF-X1NYI8-F1
#
_cell.length_a   1.000
_cell.length_b   1.000
_cell.length_c   1.000
_cell.angle_alpha   90.00
_cell.angle_beta   90.00
_cell.angle_gamma   90.00
#
_symmetry.space_group_name_H-M   'P 1'
#
loop_
_entity.id
_entity.type
_entity.pdbx_description
1 polymer ?
#
loop_
_entity_poly.entity_id
_entity_poly.type
_entity_poly.pdbx_seq_one_letter_code
_entity_poly.pdbx_strand_id
1 'polypeptide(L)'
;VPEGGLGDDISDLPVAGAAPEWMSEKAVSIGMYFVASGVYTVIAEPLPVLGAPNLTSYLTDGIEKDLGGKWAFEQDPIKAARMMIEHIEKKRDALGINKETERKLYDMADRRALSIE
;
A
#
# COMPACT_ATOMS: atom_id res chain seq x y z
N VAL A 1 -8.30 15.79 12.81
CA VAL A 1 -8.77 17.08 12.26
C VAL A 1 -9.79 16.74 11.18
N PRO A 2 -10.83 17.55 10.88
CA PRO A 2 -11.86 17.24 9.88
C PRO A 2 -11.34 17.38 8.43
N GLU A 3 -10.14 16.89 8.17
CA GLU A 3 -9.58 16.79 6.83
C GLU A 3 -10.12 15.50 6.22
N GLY A 4 -10.66 15.54 5.00
CA GLY A 4 -11.25 14.38 4.30
C GLY A 4 -10.22 13.31 3.90
N GLY A 5 -9.38 12.87 4.84
CA GLY A 5 -8.45 11.76 4.71
C GLY A 5 -9.17 10.44 4.75
N LEU A 6 -8.65 9.47 3.99
CA LEU A 6 -9.25 8.14 3.85
C LEU A 6 -8.90 7.20 5.03
N GLY A 7 -7.91 7.55 5.86
CA GLY A 7 -7.45 6.81 7.02
C GLY A 7 -6.64 7.70 7.97
N ASP A 8 -6.15 7.14 9.07
CA ASP A 8 -5.41 7.87 10.11
C ASP A 8 -3.90 7.91 9.83
N ASP A 9 -3.38 6.91 9.09
CA ASP A 9 -1.99 6.82 8.65
C ASP A 9 -1.86 6.43 7.16
N ILE A 10 -0.69 6.68 6.55
CA ILE A 10 -0.42 6.25 5.16
C ILE A 10 -0.56 4.73 5.01
N SER A 11 -0.18 3.97 6.04
CA SER A 11 -0.31 2.52 6.04
C SER A 11 -1.76 2.03 5.97
N ASP A 12 -2.77 2.85 6.28
CA ASP A 12 -4.18 2.49 6.12
C ASP A 12 -4.66 2.60 4.67
N LEU A 13 -3.95 3.37 3.84
CA LEU A 13 -4.38 3.69 2.49
C LEU A 13 -4.31 2.44 1.59
N PRO A 14 -5.28 2.26 0.67
CA PRO A 14 -5.30 1.15 -0.27
C PRO A 14 -4.37 1.42 -1.46
N VAL A 15 -3.06 1.48 -1.19
CA VAL A 15 -2.01 1.79 -2.15
C VAL A 15 -0.85 0.79 -2.06
N ALA A 16 -0.10 0.62 -3.14
CA ALA A 16 1.11 -0.18 -3.17
C ALA A 16 2.18 0.51 -4.03
N GLY A 17 3.45 0.35 -3.63
CA GLY A 17 4.61 0.73 -4.42
C GLY A 17 5.04 -0.40 -5.36
N ALA A 18 5.54 -0.06 -6.54
CA ALA A 18 6.05 -1.04 -7.50
C ALA A 18 7.34 -0.53 -8.16
N ALA A 19 8.39 -1.34 -8.15
CA ALA A 19 9.56 -1.15 -9.02
C ALA A 19 9.90 -2.46 -9.74
N PRO A 20 9.16 -2.81 -10.81
CA PRO A 20 9.30 -4.09 -11.50
C PRO A 20 10.64 -4.29 -12.22
N GLU A 21 11.34 -3.20 -12.54
CA GLU A 21 12.61 -3.24 -13.28
C GLU A 21 13.63 -2.30 -12.63
N TRP A 22 13.70 -2.33 -11.29
CA TRP A 22 14.66 -1.49 -10.57
C TRP A 22 16.11 -1.91 -10.90
N MET A 23 17.00 -0.93 -10.93
CA MET A 23 18.41 -1.14 -11.26
C MET A 23 19.35 -0.34 -10.35
N SER A 24 19.00 0.92 -10.08
CA SER A 24 19.88 1.84 -9.38
C SER A 24 19.65 1.83 -7.86
N GLU A 25 20.69 2.17 -7.10
CA GLU A 25 20.61 2.37 -5.64
C GLU A 25 19.54 3.41 -5.25
N LYS A 26 19.27 4.39 -6.13
CA LYS A 26 18.19 5.35 -5.93
C LYS A 26 16.82 4.68 -5.83
N ALA A 27 16.59 3.61 -6.60
CA ALA A 27 15.34 2.87 -6.53
C ALA A 27 15.21 2.11 -5.21
N VAL A 28 16.32 1.59 -4.67
CA VAL A 28 16.36 0.99 -3.33
C VAL A 28 16.00 2.02 -2.26
N SER A 29 16.59 3.21 -2.32
CA SER A 29 16.28 4.30 -1.39
C SER A 29 14.82 4.75 -1.47
N ILE A 30 14.26 4.87 -2.69
CA ILE A 30 12.84 5.23 -2.89
C ILE A 30 11.93 4.16 -2.31
N GLY A 31 12.18 2.88 -2.63
CA GLY A 31 11.34 1.81 -2.12
C GLY A 31 11.46 1.64 -0.61
N MET A 32 12.64 1.87 -0.02
CA MET A 32 12.80 1.84 1.43
C MET A 32 12.07 3.02 2.09
N TYR A 33 12.07 4.20 1.47
CA TYR A 33 11.25 5.32 1.93
C TYR A 33 9.75 5.01 1.86
N PHE A 34 9.28 4.31 0.82
CA PHE A 34 7.89 3.84 0.73
C PHE A 34 7.55 2.86 1.86
N VAL A 35 8.38 1.85 2.06
CA VAL A 35 8.21 0.86 3.14
C VAL A 35 8.20 1.54 4.50
N ALA A 36 9.14 2.45 4.75
CA ALA A 36 9.22 3.18 6.01
C ALA A 36 8.06 4.15 6.25
N SER A 37 7.38 4.57 5.17
CA SER A 37 6.19 5.42 5.22
C SER A 37 4.89 4.60 5.28
N GLY A 38 4.95 3.27 5.45
CA GLY A 38 3.75 2.44 5.58
C GLY A 38 3.26 1.77 4.30
N VAL A 39 3.98 1.90 3.19
CA VAL A 39 3.52 1.40 1.89
C VAL A 39 4.10 0.02 1.57
N TYR A 40 3.23 -0.93 1.30
CA TYR A 40 3.59 -2.23 0.74
C TYR A 40 4.26 -2.06 -0.63
N THR A 41 5.50 -2.53 -0.79
CA THR A 41 6.32 -2.24 -1.97
C THR A 41 6.83 -3.52 -2.62
N VAL A 42 6.44 -3.74 -3.88
CA VAL A 42 6.83 -4.92 -4.67
C VAL A 42 7.95 -4.57 -5.64
N ILE A 43 9.00 -5.39 -5.67
CA ILE A 43 10.10 -5.29 -6.65
C ILE A 43 10.34 -6.66 -7.29
N ALA A 44 10.80 -6.68 -8.55
CA ALA A 44 11.02 -7.94 -9.23
C ALA A 44 12.24 -8.68 -8.71
N GLU A 45 13.41 -8.03 -8.82
CA GLU A 45 14.63 -8.63 -8.33
C GLU A 45 14.80 -8.39 -6.83
N PRO A 46 15.14 -9.43 -6.04
CA PRO A 46 15.36 -9.26 -4.61
C PRO A 46 16.56 -8.34 -4.38
N LEU A 47 16.48 -7.56 -3.30
CA LEU A 47 17.65 -6.84 -2.79
C LEU A 47 18.77 -7.84 -2.45
N PRO A 48 20.04 -7.42 -2.43
CA PRO A 48 21.18 -8.28 -2.05
C PRO A 48 21.20 -8.58 -0.54
N VAL A 49 20.10 -9.10 0.01
CA VAL A 49 19.85 -9.38 1.43
C VAL A 49 19.61 -10.86 1.70
N LEU A 50 19.41 -11.68 0.65
CA LEU A 50 19.05 -13.10 0.78
C LEU A 50 20.11 -13.95 1.51
N GLY A 51 21.36 -13.50 1.54
CA GLY A 51 22.43 -14.14 2.32
C GLY A 51 22.29 -13.97 3.85
N ALA A 52 21.39 -13.10 4.30
CA ALA A 52 21.08 -12.85 5.71
C ALA A 52 19.59 -13.16 5.98
N PRO A 53 19.24 -14.39 6.38
CA PRO A 53 17.85 -14.82 6.53
C PRO A 53 17.05 -13.95 7.51
N ASN A 54 17.67 -13.54 8.63
CA ASN A 54 17.03 -12.68 9.62
C ASN A 54 16.69 -11.30 9.04
N LEU A 55 17.61 -10.72 8.26
CA LEU A 55 17.38 -9.43 7.60
C LEU A 55 16.29 -9.55 6.52
N THR A 56 16.35 -10.61 5.72
CA THR A 56 15.34 -10.87 4.67
C THR A 56 13.95 -10.98 5.28
N SER A 57 13.79 -11.82 6.31
CA SER A 57 12.51 -12.01 6.99
C SER A 57 12.03 -10.74 7.70
N TYR A 58 12.95 -9.96 8.27
CA TYR A 58 12.59 -8.67 8.84
C TYR A 58 12.04 -7.72 7.76
N LEU A 59 12.71 -7.60 6.61
CA LEU A 59 12.29 -6.70 5.52
C LEU A 59 10.99 -7.14 4.83
N THR A 60 10.70 -8.45 4.77
CA THR A 60 9.52 -8.99 4.09
C THR A 60 8.32 -9.21 5.01
N ASP A 61 8.50 -9.27 6.33
CA ASP A 61 7.41 -9.56 7.26
C ASP A 61 7.52 -8.80 8.58
N GLY A 62 8.71 -8.77 9.20
CA GLY A 62 8.89 -8.17 10.52
C GLY A 62 8.58 -6.68 10.57
N ILE A 63 9.12 -5.93 9.60
CA ILE A 63 9.06 -4.47 9.51
C ILE A 63 7.62 -3.94 9.34
N GLU A 64 6.70 -4.75 8.81
CA GLU A 64 5.28 -4.39 8.67
C GLU A 64 4.64 -4.09 10.03
N LYS A 65 5.09 -4.75 11.11
CA LYS A 65 4.59 -4.51 12.46
C LYS A 65 5.06 -3.18 13.03
N ASP A 66 6.24 -2.73 12.61
CA ASP A 66 6.88 -1.52 13.12
C ASP A 66 6.43 -0.28 12.34
N LEU A 67 6.25 -0.41 11.01
CA LEU A 67 6.05 0.71 10.10
C LEU A 67 4.78 0.62 9.24
N GLY A 68 4.08 -0.52 9.23
CA GLY A 68 2.89 -0.74 8.40
C GLY A 68 3.16 -1.12 6.94
N GLY A 69 4.36 -0.81 6.42
CA GLY A 69 4.83 -1.17 5.09
C GLY A 69 5.85 -2.30 5.14
N LYS A 70 6.05 -2.98 4.00
CA LYS A 70 7.05 -4.05 3.85
C LYS A 70 7.45 -4.25 2.39
N TRP A 71 8.56 -4.96 2.19
CA TRP A 71 8.98 -5.40 0.87
C TRP A 71 8.29 -6.70 0.45
N ALA A 72 8.09 -6.84 -0.85
CA ALA A 72 7.84 -8.12 -1.50
C ALA A 72 8.71 -8.26 -2.73
N PHE A 73 9.25 -9.46 -2.93
CA PHE A 73 10.10 -9.80 -4.07
C PHE A 73 9.35 -10.78 -4.98
N GLU A 74 9.03 -10.35 -6.20
CA GLU A 74 8.27 -11.17 -7.15
C GLU A 74 8.62 -10.81 -8.60
N GLN A 75 9.31 -11.72 -9.28
CA GLN A 75 9.77 -11.54 -10.65
C GLN A 75 8.65 -11.69 -11.69
N ASP A 76 7.62 -12.52 -11.43
CA ASP A 76 6.50 -12.66 -12.36
C ASP A 76 5.61 -11.41 -12.27
N PRO A 77 5.53 -10.58 -13.33
CA PRO A 77 4.77 -9.33 -13.29
C PRO A 77 3.27 -9.56 -13.07
N ILE A 78 2.73 -10.69 -13.52
CA ILE A 78 1.30 -11.03 -13.32
C ILE A 78 1.05 -11.40 -11.86
N LYS A 79 1.97 -12.15 -11.25
CA LYS A 79 1.88 -12.50 -9.83
C LYS A 79 2.09 -11.27 -8.94
N ALA A 80 3.06 -10.42 -9.27
CA ALA A 80 3.29 -9.15 -8.59
C ALA A 80 2.05 -8.23 -8.63
N ALA A 81 1.40 -8.11 -9.79
CA ALA A 81 0.16 -7.36 -9.93
C ALA A 81 -0.97 -7.92 -9.05
N ARG A 82 -1.13 -9.25 -9.02
CA ARG A 82 -2.13 -9.91 -8.14
C ARG A 82 -1.86 -9.64 -6.67
N MET A 83 -0.60 -9.70 -6.23
CA MET A 83 -0.21 -9.42 -4.85
C MET A 83 -0.55 -7.97 -4.46
N MET A 84 -0.32 -7.00 -5.35
CA MET A 84 -0.70 -5.61 -5.10
C MET A 84 -2.22 -5.42 -5.05
N ILE A 85 -2.97 -6.04 -5.98
CA ILE A 85 -4.44 -5.99 -5.98
C ILE A 85 -4.98 -6.57 -4.67
N GLU A 86 -4.51 -7.75 -4.26
CA GLU A 86 -4.94 -8.38 -3.00
C GLU A 86 -4.65 -7.50 -1.78
N HIS A 87 -3.48 -6.85 -1.73
CA HIS A 87 -3.14 -5.90 -0.68
C HIS A 87 -4.11 -4.70 -0.66
N ILE A 88 -4.36 -4.10 -1.83
CA ILE A 88 -5.26 -2.95 -1.99
C ILE A 88 -6.67 -3.32 -1.55
N GLU A 89 -7.21 -4.46 -1.99
CA GLU A 89 -8.54 -4.94 -1.60
C GLU A 89 -8.64 -5.15 -0.08
N LYS A 90 -7.64 -5.78 0.54
CA LYS A 90 -7.59 -5.96 2.00
C LYS A 90 -7.63 -4.61 2.75
N LYS A 91 -6.94 -3.59 2.25
CA LYS A 91 -6.96 -2.23 2.84
C LYS A 91 -8.32 -1.55 2.62
N ARG A 92 -8.93 -1.71 1.44
CA ARG A 92 -10.29 -1.22 1.15
C ARG A 92 -11.33 -1.84 2.08
N ASP A 93 -11.20 -3.14 2.35
CA ASP A 93 -12.06 -3.87 3.30
C ASP A 93 -11.89 -3.32 4.72
N ALA A 94 -10.65 -3.12 5.17
CA ALA A 94 -10.35 -2.57 6.49
C ALA A 94 -10.93 -1.15 6.69
N LEU A 95 -10.93 -0.34 5.63
CA LEU A 95 -11.54 0.99 5.60
C LEU A 95 -13.06 0.97 5.42
N GLY A 96 -13.66 -0.19 5.14
CA GLY A 96 -15.09 -0.33 4.91
C GLY A 96 -15.60 0.29 3.61
N ILE A 97 -14.71 0.64 2.68
CA ILE A 97 -15.02 1.28 1.39
C ILE A 97 -15.16 0.28 0.24
N ASN A 98 -14.98 -1.01 0.51
CA ASN A 98 -15.17 -2.08 -0.47
C ASN A 98 -16.62 -2.55 -0.56
N LYS A 99 -17.52 -1.61 -0.82
CA LYS A 99 -18.96 -1.88 -0.90
C LYS A 99 -19.52 -1.29 -2.17
N GLU A 100 -20.49 -1.98 -2.77
CA GLU A 100 -21.26 -1.43 -3.88
C GLU A 100 -22.17 -0.32 -3.34
N THR A 101 -21.75 0.92 -3.55
CA THR A 101 -22.59 2.09 -3.29
C THR A 101 -23.36 2.48 -4.55
N GLU A 102 -24.63 2.81 -4.38
CA GLU A 102 -25.43 3.37 -5.46
C GLU A 102 -24.78 4.67 -5.96
N ARG A 103 -24.52 4.74 -7.27
CA ARG A 103 -23.96 5.94 -7.90
C ARG A 103 -25.03 7.01 -7.98
N LYS A 104 -25.25 7.73 -6.89
CA LYS A 104 -26.18 8.85 -6.82
C LYS A 104 -25.50 10.13 -7.30
N LEU A 105 -26.08 10.79 -8.30
CA LEU A 105 -25.66 12.13 -8.69
C LEU A 105 -26.25 13.12 -7.68
N TYR A 106 -25.41 13.64 -6.78
CA TYR A 106 -25.85 14.64 -5.80
C TYR A 106 -25.95 16.01 -6.47
N ASP A 107 -27.15 16.61 -6.43
CA ASP A 107 -27.33 18.00 -6.84
C ASP A 107 -26.86 18.98 -5.74
N MET A 108 -26.95 20.29 -6.01
CA MET A 108 -26.49 21.31 -5.06
C MET A 108 -27.35 21.39 -3.79
N ALA A 109 -28.61 20.95 -3.83
CA ALA A 109 -29.49 20.91 -2.66
C ALA A 109 -29.16 19.67 -1.81
N ASP A 110 -28.97 18.51 -2.44
CA ASP A 110 -28.58 17.27 -1.78
C ASP A 110 -27.24 17.42 -1.05
N ARG A 111 -26.26 18.09 -1.67
CA ARG A 111 -24.94 18.34 -1.06
C ARG A 111 -25.01 19.21 0.19
N ARG A 112 -25.96 20.16 0.24
CA ARG A 112 -26.16 21.05 1.40
C ARG A 112 -26.92 20.36 2.53
N ALA A 113 -27.68 19.31 2.24
CA ALA A 113 -28.44 18.54 3.20
C ALA A 113 -27.65 17.41 3.88
N LEU A 114 -26.44 17.11 3.41
CA LEU A 114 -25.53 16.18 4.08
C LEU A 114 -25.11 16.78 5.43
N SER A 115 -25.66 16.26 6.52
CA SER A 115 -25.20 16.56 7.87
C SER A 115 -23.83 15.92 8.09
N ILE A 116 -22.87 16.73 8.52
CA ILE A 116 -21.58 16.25 8.99
C ILE A 116 -21.78 15.80 10.44
N GLU A 117 -21.90 14.49 10.66
CA GLU A 117 -21.67 13.87 11.97
C GLU A 117 -20.21 13.41 12.07
#